data_AF-A0A660WGV7-F1
#
_entry.id   AF-A0A660WGV7-F1
#
_cell.length_a   1.000
_cell.length_b   1.000
_cell.length_c   1.000
_cell.angle_alpha   90.00
_cell.angle_beta   90.00
_cell.angle_gamma   90.00
#
_symmetry.space_group_name_H-M   'P 1'
#
loop_
_entity.id
_entity.type
_entity.pdbx_description
1 polymer ?
#
loop_
_entity_poly.entity_id
_entity_poly.type
_entity_poly.pdbx_seq_one_letter_code
_entity_poly.pdbx_strand_id
1 'polypeptide(L)'
;MTAESAHLGEKSMKLEDFISSMEKHENLACKGLSLGERAEDDFLVIKNNAAGFSYKVLVTTIQEQPWSVLEAIFSGEREPIVMEHMSRIVGYYSKVKNWNKSKLGELRDRKAGDYSLGDIEAEVAERPIPISAKQARPAEDNRQAVSAAG
;
A
#
# COMPACT_ATOMS: atom_id res chain seq x y z
N MET A 1 -20.47 28.74 13.65
CA MET A 1 -21.10 27.81 12.70
C MET A 1 -20.21 26.58 12.63
N THR A 2 -20.42 25.64 13.55
CA THR A 2 -19.64 24.39 13.65
C THR A 2 -20.66 23.26 13.75
N ALA A 3 -20.94 22.61 12.62
CA ALA A 3 -21.68 21.37 12.60
C ALA A 3 -20.68 20.23 12.86
N GLU A 4 -20.31 20.08 14.12
CA GLU A 4 -19.53 18.94 14.62
C GLU A 4 -20.40 18.33 15.71
N SER A 5 -21.07 17.21 15.41
CA SER A 5 -21.68 16.23 16.34
C SER A 5 -22.92 15.58 15.72
N ALA A 6 -22.73 14.51 14.94
CA ALA A 6 -23.77 13.51 14.67
C ALA A 6 -23.20 12.22 14.06
N HIS A 7 -22.31 11.51 14.76
CA HIS A 7 -22.04 10.09 14.48
C HIS A 7 -21.91 9.30 15.80
N LEU A 8 -22.88 9.51 16.69
CA LEU A 8 -23.06 8.67 17.87
C LEU A 8 -24.22 7.70 17.58
N GLY A 9 -23.90 6.44 17.25
CA GLY A 9 -24.79 5.32 17.55
C GLY A 9 -25.46 4.55 16.40
N GLU A 10 -24.92 4.52 15.17
CA GLU A 10 -25.36 3.47 14.24
C GLU A 10 -24.57 2.18 14.46
N LYS A 11 -25.33 1.07 14.60
CA LYS A 11 -24.85 -0.26 14.99
C LYS A 11 -23.84 -0.80 13.98
N SER A 12 -22.80 -1.44 14.49
CA SER A 12 -21.89 -2.29 13.73
C SER A 12 -22.67 -3.27 12.85
N MET A 13 -22.37 -3.32 11.55
CA MET A 13 -23.08 -4.17 10.59
C MET A 13 -22.40 -5.54 10.49
N LYS A 14 -23.19 -6.62 10.42
CA LYS A 14 -22.63 -7.93 10.08
C LYS A 14 -22.29 -7.97 8.59
N LEU A 15 -21.28 -8.77 8.24
CA LEU A 15 -20.84 -8.91 6.85
C LEU A 15 -21.96 -9.43 5.93
N GLU A 16 -22.81 -10.31 6.44
CA GLU A 16 -23.98 -10.86 5.72
C GLU A 16 -25.00 -9.77 5.38
N ASP A 17 -25.30 -8.91 6.34
CA ASP A 17 -26.23 -7.79 6.15
C ASP A 17 -25.63 -6.80 5.13
N PHE A 18 -24.32 -6.53 5.21
CA PHE A 18 -23.60 -5.67 4.26
C PHE A 18 -23.70 -6.18 2.83
N ILE A 19 -23.43 -7.48 2.63
CA ILE A 19 -23.54 -8.12 1.30
C ILE A 19 -24.98 -8.03 0.80
N SER A 20 -25.96 -8.28 1.68
CA SER A 20 -27.39 -8.19 1.33
C SER A 20 -27.81 -6.77 0.91
N SER A 21 -27.27 -5.73 1.54
CA SER A 21 -27.50 -4.34 1.14
C SER A 21 -26.82 -3.99 -0.18
N MET A 22 -25.60 -4.49 -0.39
CA MET A 22 -24.86 -4.33 -1.65
C MET A 22 -25.58 -4.96 -2.85
N GLU A 23 -26.14 -6.16 -2.69
CA GLU A 23 -26.86 -6.87 -3.76
C GLU A 23 -28.14 -6.15 -4.21
N LYS A 24 -28.76 -5.36 -3.32
CA LYS A 24 -29.93 -4.54 -3.64
C LYS A 24 -29.56 -3.26 -4.41
N HIS A 25 -28.29 -2.88 -4.39
CA HIS A 25 -27.84 -1.61 -4.96
C HIS A 25 -27.50 -1.78 -6.45
N GLU A 26 -28.16 -1.02 -7.32
CA GLU A 26 -28.08 -1.23 -8.78
C GLU A 26 -26.65 -1.07 -9.35
N ASN A 27 -25.87 -0.16 -8.77
CA ASN A 27 -24.57 0.25 -9.31
C ASN A 27 -23.37 -0.32 -8.57
N LEU A 28 -23.56 -1.09 -7.48
CA LEU A 28 -22.46 -1.57 -6.65
C LEU A 28 -22.34 -3.09 -6.75
N ALA A 29 -21.12 -3.60 -6.77
CA ALA A 29 -20.86 -5.03 -6.79
C ALA A 29 -19.68 -5.41 -5.89
N CYS A 30 -19.87 -6.47 -5.10
CA CYS A 30 -18.78 -7.08 -4.33
C CYS A 30 -18.03 -8.09 -5.22
N LYS A 31 -16.72 -7.92 -5.38
CA LYS A 31 -15.89 -8.79 -6.23
C LYS A 31 -15.24 -9.95 -5.50
N GLY A 32 -15.17 -9.91 -4.18
CA GLY A 32 -14.61 -10.99 -3.36
C GLY A 32 -13.79 -10.51 -2.17
N LEU A 33 -13.56 -11.45 -1.25
CA LEU A 33 -12.74 -11.29 -0.05
C LEU A 33 -11.28 -11.65 -0.37
N SER A 34 -10.35 -10.81 0.06
CA SER A 34 -8.92 -11.08 0.04
C SER A 34 -8.42 -11.19 1.47
N LEU A 35 -7.71 -12.27 1.77
CA LEU A 35 -7.11 -12.50 3.07
C LEU A 35 -5.76 -11.80 3.16
N GLY A 36 -5.55 -11.07 4.24
CA GLY A 36 -4.27 -10.44 4.57
C GLY A 36 -3.30 -11.42 5.24
N GLU A 37 -2.09 -10.94 5.57
CA GLU A 37 -1.17 -11.72 6.42
C GLU A 37 -1.70 -11.85 7.86
N ARG A 38 -2.52 -10.89 8.29
CA ARG A 38 -3.25 -10.87 9.55
C ARG A 38 -4.73 -10.65 9.28
N ALA A 39 -5.59 -11.12 10.18
CA ALA A 39 -7.04 -10.95 10.05
C ALA A 39 -7.47 -9.46 9.97
N GLU A 40 -6.70 -8.56 10.59
CA GLU A 40 -6.90 -7.10 10.52
C GLU A 40 -6.64 -6.50 9.12
N ASP A 41 -5.91 -7.22 8.27
CA ASP A 41 -5.57 -6.83 6.91
C ASP A 41 -6.55 -7.42 5.87
N ASP A 42 -7.57 -8.18 6.30
CA ASP A 42 -8.59 -8.74 5.40
C ASP A 42 -9.41 -7.62 4.77
N PHE A 43 -9.58 -7.65 3.45
CA PHE A 43 -10.30 -6.62 2.71
C PHE A 43 -11.24 -7.19 1.65
N LEU A 44 -12.32 -6.45 1.41
CA LEU A 44 -13.26 -6.67 0.33
C LEU A 44 -12.99 -5.68 -0.81
N VAL A 45 -13.12 -6.17 -2.04
CA VAL A 45 -13.06 -5.33 -3.24
C VAL A 45 -14.47 -4.98 -3.69
N ILE A 46 -14.79 -3.69 -3.67
CA ILE A 46 -16.09 -3.15 -4.05
C ILE A 46 -15.93 -2.39 -5.36
N LYS A 47 -16.78 -2.66 -6.34
CA LYS A 47 -16.78 -1.95 -7.61
C LYS A 47 -18.04 -1.12 -7.75
N ASN A 48 -17.88 0.14 -8.11
CA ASN A 48 -18.97 0.96 -8.63
C ASN A 48 -18.99 0.83 -10.15
N ASN A 49 -20.03 0.19 -10.68
CA ASN A 49 -20.19 -0.09 -12.11
C ASN A 49 -20.54 1.18 -12.91
N ALA A 50 -21.25 2.13 -12.31
CA ALA A 50 -21.61 3.38 -12.97
C ALA A 50 -20.41 4.34 -13.10
N ALA A 51 -19.63 4.49 -12.02
CA ALA A 51 -18.50 5.42 -11.98
C ALA A 51 -17.17 4.82 -12.48
N GLY A 52 -17.08 3.48 -12.54
CA GLY A 52 -15.89 2.77 -13.03
C GLY A 52 -14.74 2.65 -12.03
N PHE A 53 -14.88 3.17 -10.80
CA PHE A 53 -13.88 3.05 -9.75
C PHE A 53 -14.04 1.77 -8.92
N SER A 54 -12.96 1.35 -8.26
CA SER A 54 -12.96 0.21 -7.34
C SER A 54 -12.31 0.60 -6.01
N TYR A 55 -12.91 0.13 -4.92
CA TYR A 55 -12.50 0.40 -3.56
C TYR A 55 -11.97 -0.90 -2.93
N LYS A 56 -10.88 -0.78 -2.18
CA LYS A 56 -10.43 -1.82 -1.24
C LYS A 56 -10.80 -1.36 0.15
N VAL A 57 -11.64 -2.12 0.82
CA VAL A 57 -12.19 -1.74 2.13
C VAL A 57 -11.92 -2.86 3.11
N LEU A 58 -11.33 -2.53 4.26
CA LEU A 58 -11.08 -3.52 5.30
C LEU A 58 -12.39 -4.09 5.83
N VAL A 59 -12.39 -5.37 6.17
CA VAL A 59 -13.55 -6.03 6.78
C VAL A 59 -13.90 -5.38 8.12
N THR A 60 -12.89 -4.96 8.89
CA THR A 60 -13.07 -4.20 10.14
C THR A 60 -13.81 -2.88 9.89
N THR A 61 -13.44 -2.13 8.85
CA THR A 61 -14.13 -0.89 8.48
C THR A 61 -15.61 -1.13 8.14
N ILE A 62 -15.93 -2.23 7.47
CA ILE A 62 -17.32 -2.60 7.15
C ILE A 62 -18.11 -2.91 8.43
N GLN A 63 -17.46 -3.52 9.41
CA GLN A 63 -18.09 -3.85 10.68
C GLN A 63 -18.28 -2.62 11.58
N GLU A 64 -17.37 -1.65 11.52
CA GLU A 64 -17.36 -0.48 12.40
C GLU A 64 -18.19 0.70 11.87
N GLN A 65 -18.33 0.83 10.55
CA GLN A 65 -19.00 1.96 9.92
C GLN A 65 -20.43 1.61 9.51
N PRO A 66 -21.39 2.55 9.64
CA PRO A 66 -22.73 2.30 9.19
C PRO A 66 -22.83 2.23 7.66
N TRP A 67 -23.83 1.48 7.18
CA TRP A 67 -24.10 1.34 5.75
C TRP A 67 -24.28 2.68 5.05
N SER A 68 -25.00 3.63 5.67
CA SER A 68 -25.27 4.97 5.12
C SER A 68 -23.98 5.72 4.70
N VAL A 69 -22.95 5.66 5.55
CA VAL A 69 -21.64 6.29 5.30
C VAL A 69 -20.89 5.55 4.19
N LEU A 70 -20.90 4.21 4.24
CA LEU A 70 -20.23 3.36 3.24
C LEU A 70 -20.86 3.52 1.86
N GLU A 71 -22.18 3.53 1.77
CA GLU A 71 -22.98 3.73 0.56
C GLU A 71 -22.67 5.09 -0.08
N ALA A 72 -22.66 6.18 0.69
CA ALA A 72 -22.31 7.51 0.18
C ALA A 72 -20.89 7.58 -0.40
N ILE A 73 -19.94 6.84 0.18
CA ILE A 73 -18.56 6.75 -0.34
C ILE A 73 -18.52 5.91 -1.62
N PHE A 74 -19.15 4.74 -1.64
CA PHE A 74 -19.08 3.83 -2.78
C PHE A 74 -19.85 4.34 -4.00
N SER A 75 -21.01 4.98 -3.78
CA SER A 75 -21.81 5.63 -4.81
C SER A 75 -21.11 6.86 -5.41
N GLY A 76 -20.19 7.48 -4.67
CA GLY A 76 -19.49 8.69 -5.07
C GLY A 76 -20.22 9.99 -4.71
N GLU A 77 -21.28 9.92 -3.91
CA GLU A 77 -21.95 11.10 -3.32
C GLU A 77 -21.01 11.86 -2.37
N ARG A 78 -20.01 11.18 -1.84
CA ARG A 78 -18.91 11.76 -1.07
C ARG A 78 -17.59 11.55 -1.79
N GLU A 79 -16.80 12.63 -1.92
CA GLU A 79 -15.43 12.49 -2.41
C GLU A 79 -14.61 11.60 -1.45
N PRO A 80 -13.93 10.57 -1.96
CA PRO A 80 -13.10 9.71 -1.12
C PRO A 80 -11.91 10.51 -0.60
N ILE A 81 -11.73 10.50 0.72
CA ILE A 81 -10.52 11.04 1.34
C ILE A 81 -9.40 10.03 1.10
N VAL A 82 -8.58 10.26 0.08
CA VAL A 82 -7.44 9.39 -0.24
C VAL A 82 -6.33 9.63 0.77
N MET A 83 -6.10 8.67 1.68
CA MET A 83 -4.96 8.69 2.59
C MET A 83 -3.73 8.08 1.89
N GLU A 84 -2.64 8.85 1.81
CA GLU A 84 -1.35 8.35 1.31
C GLU A 84 -0.42 8.02 2.47
N HIS A 85 0.02 6.76 2.57
CA HIS A 85 1.06 6.39 3.51
C HIS A 85 2.43 6.81 3.00
N MET A 86 3.18 7.55 3.82
CA MET A 86 4.56 7.95 3.55
C MET A 86 5.50 7.41 4.63
N SER A 87 6.71 7.05 4.23
CA SER A 87 7.77 6.69 5.16
C SER A 87 9.13 7.20 4.66
N ARG A 88 10.08 7.40 5.57
CA ARG A 88 11.39 7.96 5.27
C ARG A 88 12.34 6.88 4.76
N ILE A 89 12.90 7.09 3.57
CA ILE A 89 14.04 6.33 3.04
C ILE A 89 15.26 7.24 3.07
N VAL A 90 16.32 6.84 3.78
CA VAL A 90 17.67 7.47 3.83
C VAL A 90 17.66 8.98 3.53
N GLY A 91 17.02 9.77 4.40
CA GLY A 91 17.05 11.23 4.31
C GLY A 91 15.81 11.91 3.73
N TYR A 92 14.95 11.23 2.97
CA TYR A 92 13.76 11.84 2.36
C TYR A 92 12.48 11.02 2.60
N TYR A 93 11.32 11.68 2.57
CA TYR A 93 10.03 11.01 2.63
C TYR A 93 9.61 10.52 1.25
N SER A 94 9.09 9.31 1.18
CA SER A 94 8.54 8.72 -0.04
C SER A 94 7.19 8.07 0.24
N LYS A 95 6.30 8.11 -0.74
CA LYS A 95 5.02 7.38 -0.68
C LYS A 95 5.35 5.89 -0.64
N VAL A 96 4.78 5.16 0.31
CA VAL A 96 4.99 3.70 0.48
C VAL A 96 4.37 2.93 -0.70
N LYS A 97 3.37 3.52 -1.35
CA LYS A 97 2.75 2.96 -2.56
C LYS A 97 3.83 2.72 -3.64
N ASN A 98 3.83 1.51 -4.20
CA ASN A 98 4.75 1.07 -5.25
C ASN A 98 6.22 0.90 -4.82
N TRP A 99 6.50 0.73 -3.53
CA TRP A 99 7.82 0.26 -3.07
C TRP A 99 8.06 -1.18 -3.52
N ASN A 100 9.31 -1.50 -3.87
CA ASN A 100 9.69 -2.86 -4.20
C ASN A 100 9.72 -3.76 -2.94
N LYS A 101 9.82 -5.08 -3.15
CA LYS A 101 9.78 -6.07 -2.06
C LYS A 101 10.87 -5.83 -1.00
N SER A 102 12.08 -5.42 -1.39
CA SER A 102 13.17 -5.16 -0.44
C SER A 102 12.90 -3.93 0.44
N LYS A 103 12.27 -2.87 -0.08
CA LYS A 103 11.88 -1.70 0.72
C LYS A 103 10.70 -1.95 1.64
N LEU A 104 9.75 -2.80 1.22
CA LEU A 104 8.67 -3.25 2.11
C LEU A 104 9.23 -4.12 3.25
N GLY A 105 10.20 -4.99 2.97
CA GLY A 105 10.92 -5.76 3.99
C GLY A 105 11.63 -4.85 4.99
N GLU A 106 12.45 -3.92 4.51
CA GLU A 106 13.13 -2.92 5.35
C GLU A 106 12.14 -2.17 6.26
N LEU A 107 10.99 -1.74 5.72
CA LEU A 107 9.98 -1.03 6.50
C LEU A 107 9.36 -1.92 7.60
N ARG A 108 9.14 -3.19 7.31
CA ARG A 108 8.61 -4.18 8.27
C ARG A 108 9.61 -4.39 9.40
N ASP A 109 10.88 -4.61 9.09
CA ASP A 109 11.94 -4.81 10.08
C ASP A 109 12.10 -3.57 10.97
N ARG A 110 12.05 -2.37 10.37
CA ARG A 110 12.07 -1.11 11.11
C ARG A 110 10.88 -0.94 12.05
N LYS A 111 9.69 -1.41 11.67
CA LYS A 111 8.50 -1.37 12.52
C LYS A 111 8.57 -2.40 13.65
N ALA A 112 9.19 -3.56 13.40
CA ALA A 112 9.42 -4.56 14.43
C ALA A 112 10.41 -4.05 15.49
N GLY A 113 11.34 -3.17 15.09
CA GLY A 113 12.28 -2.52 16.01
C GLY A 113 13.42 -3.42 16.49
N ASP A 114 13.49 -4.65 15.97
CA ASP A 114 14.59 -5.56 16.25
C ASP A 114 15.75 -5.28 15.28
N TYR A 115 16.66 -4.41 15.72
CA TYR A 115 17.88 -4.07 14.99
C TYR A 115 19.07 -4.95 15.40
N SER A 116 18.81 -6.05 16.12
CA SER A 116 19.84 -6.92 16.63
C SER A 116 20.54 -7.61 15.46
N LEU A 117 21.84 -7.36 15.35
CA LEU A 117 22.72 -8.13 14.49
C LEU A 117 23.06 -9.39 15.31
N GLY A 118 22.19 -10.40 15.31
CA GLY A 118 22.48 -11.67 16.01
C GLY A 118 23.88 -12.16 15.64
N ASP A 119 24.60 -12.76 16.59
CA ASP A 119 26.05 -13.02 16.54
C ASP A 119 26.57 -13.43 15.14
N ILE A 120 26.95 -12.44 14.33
CA ILE A 120 27.48 -12.64 12.97
C ILE A 120 28.89 -13.28 13.02
N GLU A 121 29.47 -13.41 14.22
CA GLU A 121 30.81 -13.93 14.45
C GLU A 121 31.00 -15.40 14.02
N ALA A 122 29.93 -16.18 13.82
CA ALA A 122 30.06 -17.61 13.50
C ALA A 122 30.12 -17.95 11.99
N GLU A 123 29.63 -17.12 11.07
CA GLU A 123 29.47 -17.52 9.65
C GLU A 123 30.42 -16.83 8.65
N VAL A 124 31.08 -15.73 9.04
CA VAL A 124 31.94 -14.95 8.13
C VAL A 124 33.38 -15.51 8.06
N ALA A 125 33.79 -16.34 9.02
CA ALA A 125 35.16 -16.87 9.05
C ALA A 125 35.46 -17.91 7.94
N GLU A 126 34.45 -18.56 7.33
CA GLU A 126 34.68 -19.68 6.42
C GLU A 126 34.36 -19.43 4.94
N ARG A 127 33.79 -18.27 4.57
CA ARG A 127 33.53 -17.96 3.15
C ARG A 127 34.53 -16.94 2.63
N PRO A 128 35.61 -17.37 1.92
CA PRO A 128 36.45 -16.43 1.20
C PRO A 128 35.58 -15.69 0.17
N ILE A 129 35.51 -14.37 0.31
CA ILE A 129 34.84 -13.49 -0.65
C ILE A 129 35.57 -13.66 -1.99
N PRO A 130 34.93 -14.11 -3.08
CA PRO A 130 35.56 -14.03 -4.38
C PRO A 130 35.68 -12.54 -4.73
N ILE A 131 36.88 -11.99 -4.57
CA ILE A 131 37.25 -10.72 -5.19
C ILE A 131 37.24 -10.99 -6.69
N SER A 132 36.08 -10.79 -7.33
CA SER A 132 36.00 -10.74 -8.78
C SER A 132 36.85 -9.55 -9.21
N ALA A 133 38.06 -9.84 -9.68
CA ALA A 133 38.95 -8.86 -10.25
C ALA A 133 38.18 -8.12 -11.35
N LYS A 134 37.96 -6.82 -11.15
CA LYS A 134 37.47 -5.91 -12.17
C LYS A 134 38.23 -6.17 -13.47
N GLN A 135 37.57 -6.74 -14.48
CA GLN A 135 37.93 -6.47 -15.85
C GLN A 135 37.68 -4.97 -16.05
N ALA A 136 38.77 -4.20 -16.02
CA ALA A 136 38.75 -2.80 -16.39
C ALA A 136 38.19 -2.69 -17.82
N ARG A 137 37.04 -2.01 -17.97
CA ARG A 137 36.63 -1.55 -19.30
C ARG A 137 37.69 -0.55 -19.77
N PRO A 138 38.28 -0.71 -20.96
CA PRO A 138 39.21 0.27 -21.49
C PRO A 138 38.48 1.60 -21.65
N ALA A 139 39.16 2.69 -21.28
CA ALA A 139 38.66 4.04 -21.47
C ALA A 139 38.61 4.33 -22.98
N GLU A 140 37.40 4.42 -23.54
CA GLU A 140 37.23 5.02 -24.86
C GLU A 140 37.47 6.53 -24.74
N ASP A 141 38.52 6.96 -25.41
CA ASP A 141 38.99 8.35 -25.54
C ASP A 141 37.97 9.15 -26.36
N ASN A 142 37.05 9.83 -25.67
CA ASN A 142 36.10 10.72 -26.32
C ASN A 142 36.75 12.10 -26.54
N ARG A 143 37.69 12.16 -27.48
CA ARG A 143 38.27 13.40 -28.02
C ARG A 143 38.34 13.32 -29.54
N GLN A 144 37.25 13.73 -30.20
CA GLN A 144 37.11 14.28 -31.57
C GLN A 144 35.64 14.01 -31.98
N ALA A 145 34.76 14.97 -32.21
CA ALA A 145 34.90 16.06 -33.17
C ALA A 145 33.95 17.22 -32.82
N VAL A 146 34.52 18.41 -32.63
CA VAL A 146 33.79 19.69 -32.76
C VAL A 146 34.54 20.50 -33.81
N SER A 147 34.31 20.21 -35.10
CA SER A 147 34.60 21.14 -36.20
C SER A 147 34.14 20.56 -37.55
N ALA A 148 32.91 20.87 -37.97
CA ALA A 148 32.52 20.93 -39.38
C ALA A 148 31.13 21.58 -39.49
N ALA A 149 31.09 22.90 -39.35
CA ALA A 149 30.02 23.74 -39.90
C ALA A 149 30.69 25.02 -40.38
N GLY A 150 31.21 24.95 -41.61
CA GLY A 150 31.43 26.10 -42.47
C GLY A 150 30.25 26.18 -43.43
#